data_AF-E0I5U9-F1
#
_entry.id   AF-E0I5U9-F1
#
_cell.length_a   1.000
_cell.length_b   1.000
_cell.length_c   1.000
_cell.angle_alpha   90.00
_cell.angle_beta   90.00
_cell.angle_gamma   90.00
#
_symmetry.space_group_name_H-M   'P 1'
#
loop_
_entity.id
_entity.type
_entity.pdbx_description
1 polymer ?
#
loop_
_entity_poly.entity_id
_entity_poly.type
_entity_poly.pdbx_seq_one_letter_code
_entity_poly.pdbx_strand_id
1 'polypeptide(L)'
;MHASPTIVYANRISDSETMANKLIYQVRSNHLSNTDLDNLQARCKSELTELRQELDEILNELRQLAAKMNASEADPFLDHMVQRKAA
;
A
#
# COMPACT_ATOMS: atom_id res chain seq x y z
N MET A 1 -5.17 -2.15 -20.43
CA MET A 1 -3.99 -2.87 -19.90
C MET A 1 -3.95 -2.60 -18.42
N HIS A 2 -4.34 -3.57 -17.58
CA HIS A 2 -4.23 -3.43 -16.13
C HIS A 2 -2.77 -3.67 -15.78
N ALA A 3 -2.04 -2.61 -15.47
CA ALA A 3 -0.71 -2.74 -14.90
C ALA A 3 -0.90 -3.38 -13.52
N SER A 4 -0.45 -4.62 -13.34
CA SER A 4 -0.32 -5.18 -12.00
C SER A 4 0.56 -4.24 -11.19
N PRO A 5 0.16 -3.87 -9.96
CA PRO A 5 1.03 -3.10 -9.09
C PRO A 5 2.30 -3.94 -8.92
N THR A 6 3.39 -3.46 -9.49
CA THR A 6 4.70 -4.07 -9.28
C THR A 6 5.06 -3.63 -7.88
N ILE A 7 4.69 -4.42 -6.87
CA ILE A 7 5.20 -4.26 -5.51
C ILE A 7 6.71 -4.30 -5.67
N VAL A 8 7.34 -3.13 -5.54
CA VAL A 8 8.78 -3.00 -5.69
C VAL A 8 9.36 -3.57 -4.41
N TYR A 9 9.89 -4.79 -4.48
CA TYR A 9 10.76 -5.34 -3.46
C TYR A 9 12.07 -4.56 -3.44
N ALA A 10 12.00 -3.30 -2.99
CA ALA A 10 13.17 -2.51 -2.66
C ALA A 10 13.89 -3.19 -1.49
N ASN A 11 15.21 -3.02 -1.37
CA ASN A 11 15.96 -3.50 -0.22
C ASN A 11 15.66 -2.63 1.02
N ARG A 12 14.44 -2.78 1.55
CA ARG A 12 13.87 -2.01 2.67
C ARG A 12 14.48 -2.49 3.98
N ILE A 13 14.62 -1.57 4.93
CA ILE A 13 15.01 -1.90 6.30
C ILE A 13 13.94 -2.77 6.96
N SER A 14 12.66 -2.52 6.66
CA SER A 14 11.52 -3.29 7.16
C SER A 14 11.53 -4.76 6.75
N ASP A 15 12.16 -5.11 5.63
CA ASP A 15 12.07 -6.45 5.05
C ASP A 15 13.06 -7.43 5.70
N SER A 16 14.04 -6.92 6.45
CA SER A 16 15.04 -7.74 7.13
C SER A 16 15.07 -7.46 8.62
N GLU A 17 14.42 -8.32 9.39
CA GLU A 17 14.47 -8.31 10.86
C GLU A 17 15.92 -8.33 11.38
N THR A 18 16.79 -9.10 10.73
CA THR A 18 18.22 -9.15 11.08
C THR A 18 18.90 -7.79 10.88
N MET A 19 18.62 -7.09 9.78
CA MET A 19 19.21 -5.78 9.52
C MET A 19 18.67 -4.73 10.51
N ALA A 20 17.36 -4.75 10.76
CA ALA A 20 16.72 -3.87 11.74
C ALA A 20 17.32 -4.06 13.14
N ASN A 21 17.46 -5.31 13.59
CA ASN A 21 18.06 -5.62 14.90
C ASN A 21 19.52 -5.16 15.01
N LYS A 22 20.32 -5.32 13.95
CA LYS A 22 21.70 -4.82 13.91
C LYS A 22 21.75 -3.30 14.03
N LEU A 23 20.89 -2.59 13.31
CA LEU A 23 20.82 -1.13 13.38
C LEU A 23 20.39 -0.64 14.76
N ILE A 24 19.38 -1.28 15.37
CA ILE A 24 18.94 -0.98 16.74
C ILE A 24 20.09 -1.16 17.73
N TYR A 25 20.83 -2.25 17.61
CA TYR A 25 22.00 -2.48 18.45
C TYR A 25 23.05 -1.37 18.28
N GLN A 26 23.41 -1.03 17.04
CA GLN A 26 24.41 0.01 16.75
C GLN A 26 23.99 1.39 17.28
N VAL A 27 22.71 1.75 17.19
CA VAL A 27 22.15 2.98 17.77
C VAL A 27 22.28 2.96 19.29
N ARG A 28 21.85 1.87 19.94
CA ARG A 28 21.89 1.76 21.41
C ARG A 28 23.30 1.72 21.98
N SER A 29 24.26 1.20 21.22
CA SER A 29 25.67 1.14 21.59
C SER A 29 26.47 2.40 21.23
N ASN A 30 25.83 3.45 20.70
CA ASN A 30 26.49 4.67 20.21
C ASN A 30 27.62 4.38 19.21
N HIS A 31 27.46 3.34 18.39
CA HIS A 31 28.43 2.95 17.35
C HIS A 31 28.23 3.69 16.02
N LEU A 32 27.21 4.55 15.93
CA LEU A 32 26.93 5.37 14.76
C LEU A 32 27.34 6.82 15.04
N SER A 33 28.01 7.44 14.06
CA SER A 33 28.25 8.88 14.11
C SER A 33 26.94 9.65 13.93
N ASN A 34 26.93 10.94 14.28
CA ASN A 34 25.75 11.80 14.02
C ASN A 34 25.37 11.80 12.54
N THR A 35 26.35 11.83 11.63
CA THR A 35 26.12 11.75 10.19
C THR A 35 25.47 10.43 9.78
N ASP A 36 25.87 9.31 10.38
CA ASP A 36 25.27 8.00 10.11
C ASP A 36 23.83 7.93 10.62
N LEU A 37 23.55 8.55 11.77
CA LEU A 37 22.20 8.67 12.33
C LEU A 37 21.31 9.53 11.43
N ASP A 38 21.81 10.66 10.93
CA ASP A 38 21.06 11.53 10.01
C ASP A 38 20.72 10.78 8.70
N ASN A 39 21.69 10.05 8.14
CA ASN A 39 21.49 9.24 6.94
C ASN A 39 20.49 8.10 7.18
N LEU A 40 20.59 7.41 8.33
CA LEU A 40 19.64 6.37 8.70
C LEU A 40 18.23 6.94 8.87
N GLN A 41 18.11 8.10 9.52
CA GLN A 41 16.83 8.78 9.67
C GLN A 41 16.23 9.19 8.33
N ALA A 42 17.04 9.73 7.42
CA ALA A 42 16.59 10.09 6.08
C ALA A 42 16.10 8.87 5.30
N ARG A 43 16.83 7.75 5.37
CA ARG A 43 16.44 6.48 4.74
C ARG A 43 15.13 5.94 5.32
N CYS A 44 14.99 5.89 6.65
CA CYS A 44 13.74 5.47 7.29
C CYS A 44 12.54 6.34 6.91
N LYS A 45 12.74 7.66 6.74
CA LYS A 45 11.68 8.58 6.28
C LYS A 45 11.26 8.32 4.84
N SER A 46 12.22 8.05 3.94
CA SER A 46 11.92 7.67 2.55
C SER A 46 11.08 6.41 2.51
N GLU A 47 11.55 5.37 3.21
CA GLU A 47 10.89 4.06 3.23
C GLU A 47 9.47 4.12 3.81
N LEU A 48 9.27 4.89 4.89
CA LEU A 48 7.93 5.15 5.44
C LEU A 48 7.00 5.86 4.45
N THR A 49 7.55 6.77 3.63
CA THR A 49 6.78 7.49 2.61
C THR A 49 6.36 6.54 1.49
N GLU A 50 7.28 5.69 1.04
CA GLU A 50 7.02 4.65 0.04
C GLU A 50 5.98 3.63 0.52
N LEU A 51 6.10 3.12 1.75
CA LEU A 51 5.13 2.18 2.33
C LEU A 51 3.72 2.78 2.44
N ARG A 52 3.62 4.07 2.79
CA ARG A 52 2.33 4.78 2.83
C ARG A 52 1.71 4.90 1.45
N GLN A 53 2.52 5.24 0.46
CA GLN A 53 2.05 5.32 -0.92
C GLN A 53 1.55 3.97 -1.42
N GLU A 54 2.30 2.89 -1.19
CA GLU A 54 1.88 1.53 -1.55
C GLU A 54 0.56 1.14 -0.87
N LEU A 55 0.39 1.48 0.41
CA LEU A 55 -0.86 1.24 1.12
C LEU A 55 -2.03 2.04 0.51
N ASP A 56 -1.82 3.31 0.18
CA ASP A 56 -2.83 4.17 -0.45
C ASP A 56 -3.25 3.64 -1.83
N GLU A 57 -2.30 3.13 -2.61
CA GLU A 57 -2.54 2.49 -3.90
C GLU A 57 -3.40 1.23 -3.74
N ILE A 58 -3.04 0.33 -2.83
CA ILE A 58 -3.81 -0.89 -2.53
C ILE A 58 -5.22 -0.55 -2.05
N LEU A 59 -5.37 0.44 -1.16
CA LEU A 59 -6.68 0.88 -0.69
C LEU A 59 -7.55 1.45 -1.82
N ASN A 60 -6.94 2.19 -2.75
CA ASN A 60 -7.64 2.70 -3.92
C ASN A 60 -8.10 1.56 -4.84
N GLU A 61 -7.26 0.56 -5.08
CA GLU A 61 -7.64 -0.64 -5.86
C GLU A 61 -8.81 -1.38 -5.22
N LEU A 62 -8.77 -1.61 -3.90
CA LEU A 62 -9.85 -2.26 -3.16
C LEU A 62 -11.17 -1.48 -3.26
N ARG A 63 -11.13 -0.14 -3.16
CA ARG A 63 -12.31 0.72 -3.33
C ARG A 63 -12.88 0.60 -4.74
N GLN A 64 -12.04 0.56 -5.77
CA GLN A 64 -12.49 0.39 -7.16
C GLN A 64 -13.13 -0.99 -7.39
N LEU A 65 -12.58 -2.05 -6.80
CA LEU A 65 -13.16 -3.39 -6.87
C LEU A 65 -14.54 -3.45 -6.19
N ALA A 66 -14.65 -2.85 -4.99
CA ALA A 66 -15.93 -2.76 -4.29
C ALA A 66 -16.99 -1.96 -5.09
N ALA A 67 -16.58 -0.84 -5.70
CA ALA A 67 -17.48 -0.05 -6.55
C ALA A 67 -17.97 -0.83 -7.78
N LYS A 68 -17.09 -1.61 -8.42
CA LYS A 68 -17.45 -2.48 -9.56
C LYS A 68 -18.42 -3.59 -9.16
N MET A 69 -18.23 -4.20 -7.99
CA MET A 69 -19.13 -5.24 -7.47
C MET A 69 -20.54 -4.68 -7.22
N ASN A 70 -20.64 -3.53 -6.57
CA ASN A 70 -21.93 -2.86 -6.32
C ASN A 70 -22.63 -2.43 -7.63
N ALA A 71 -21.86 -2.01 -8.64
CA ALA A 71 -22.42 -1.66 -9.95
C ALA A 71 -22.90 -2.89 -10.75
N SER A 72 -22.30 -4.07 -10.51
CA SER A 72 -22.69 -5.32 -11.16
C SER A 72 -23.94 -5.97 -10.57
N GLU A 73 -24.29 -5.67 -9.30
CA GLU A 73 -25.56 -6.12 -8.69
C GLU A 73 -26.76 -5.26 -9.14
N ALA A 74 -26.51 -4.07 -9.67
CA ALA A 74 -27.51 -3.23 -10.33
C ALA A 74 -27.73 -3.69 -11.80
N ASP A 75 -28.16 -4.94 -11.99
CA ASP A 75 -28.50 -5.48 -13.30
C ASP A 75 -29.77 -4.79 -13.85
N PRO A 76 -29.74 -4.10 -15.01
CA PRO A 76 -30.88 -3.37 -15.59
C PRO A 76 -32.06 -4.27 -16.00
N PHE A 77 -31.89 -5.59 -15.97
CA PHE A 77 -32.91 -6.53 -16.41
C PHE A 77 -34.17 -6.55 -15.50
N LEU A 78 -34.04 -6.09 -14.25
CA LEU A 78 -35.19 -5.97 -13.34
C LEU A 78 -36.01 -4.69 -13.55
N ASP A 79 -35.44 -3.63 -14.15
CA ASP A 79 -36.17 -2.37 -14.39
C ASP A 79 -37.15 -2.50 -15.58
N HIS A 80 -36.77 -3.26 -16.61
CA HIS A 80 -37.66 -3.53 -17.75
C HIS A 80 -38.84 -4.45 -17.43
N MET A 81 -38.78 -5.24 -16.35
CA MET A 81 -39.88 -6.13 -15.96
C MET A 81 -40.96 -5.42 -15.11
N VAL A 82 -40.61 -4.33 -14.42
CA VAL A 82 -41.55 -3.52 -13.64
C VAL A 82 -42.42 -2.64 -14.55
N GLN A 83 -41.87 -2.13 -15.65
CA GLN A 83 -42.64 -1.30 -16.60
C GLN A 83 -43.68 -2.10 -17.42
N ARG A 84 -43.52 -3.42 -17.56
CA ARG A 84 -44.42 -4.25 -18.38
C ARG A 84 -45.69 -4.70 -17.65
N LYS A 85 -45.83 -4.39 -16.35
CA LYS A 85 -47.00 -4.72 -15.53
C LYS A 85 -47.95 -3.54 -15.29
N ALA A 86 -47.64 -2.36 -15.84
CA ALA A 86 -48.40 -1.13 -15.69
C ALA A 86 -49.06 -0.64 -16.99
N ALA A 87 -49.16 -1.48 -18.02
CA ALA A 87 -49.86 -1.22 -19.28
C ALA A 87 -51.05 -2.17 -19.44
#